data_AF-A0A135ZZ02-F1
#
_entry.id   AF-A0A135ZZ02-F1
#
_cell.length_a   1.000
_cell.length_b   1.000
_cell.length_c   1.000
_cell.angle_alpha   90.00
_cell.angle_beta   90.00
_cell.angle_gamma   90.00
#
_symmetry.space_group_name_H-M   'P 1'
#
loop_
_entity.id
_entity.type
_entity.pdbx_description
1 polymer ?
#
loop_
_entity_poly.entity_id
_entity_poly.type
_entity_poly.pdbx_seq_one_letter_code
_entity_poly.pdbx_strand_id
1 'polypeptide(L)'
;MPTTARFGVSDSLRSIFAGLSQAQGRYGQKYSDQDINKVKQYICCRNYSKASLELVYLCWAIVNACPARRGATQLEAFFWLDEAHSPQRCRLAFSQPWQGEAGQVAITSDYLSLNIGKGAGSKSFNISPARVGVLAVLMEFIVTVDPSLLTHLHNTLFGGNDKDIDQVARLIQQSIYQFLKEHLPEAQIQTRYRYFENWLNSNGISPSTLDDTHIITFWQDACADEQAQSYVLYSTALFDALDAISAMHIVSSQQAVNFAASFGQQAEQGEVNPEQVVASQFDDEKGEMLQTLAFADVATFDEVKTLCIMPKCLTIEEAEWLQPLVSYTPYIKPFLLSFMRLQVFAKWQSVLVQAKRKSAATLTEKLAEPPVQAYAMYQLEIDGLTKALENTQLCLQHVLLNIEPEYACAELLQQLPTAQLQQIGQWLAEHRAHEAISSESWHSLSKQLSLQFPPFRHLCDLSAQAFKKNNKAGFKQLPSSEQGDIYLAAFEHITSLQKLTQAHGKAVEQLAETSGSLSRIFSSDVCIFSHRFNTLYGDHHAS
;
A
#
# COMPACT_ATOMS: atom_id res chain seq x y z
N MET A 1 -17.91 11.56 -4.86
CA MET A 1 -17.35 10.25 -4.50
C MET A 1 -15.82 10.37 -4.53
N PRO A 2 -15.11 9.95 -3.47
CA PRO A 2 -13.65 9.82 -3.49
C PRO A 2 -13.23 8.83 -4.59
N THR A 3 -12.06 9.02 -5.20
CA THR A 3 -11.55 8.16 -6.29
C THR A 3 -10.18 7.60 -5.93
N THR A 4 -9.90 6.34 -6.26
CA THR A 4 -8.60 5.64 -6.11
C THR A 4 -7.50 6.20 -7.02
N ALA A 5 -7.81 7.15 -7.91
CA ALA A 5 -6.85 7.74 -8.85
C ALA A 5 -5.58 8.35 -8.20
N ARG A 6 -5.58 8.58 -6.88
CA ARG A 6 -4.44 9.08 -6.08
C ARG A 6 -3.85 8.06 -5.09
N PHE A 7 -4.36 6.84 -5.04
CA PHE A 7 -3.90 5.78 -4.12
C PHE A 7 -2.67 5.03 -4.66
N GLY A 8 -1.79 4.62 -3.74
CA GLY A 8 -0.51 3.96 -4.05
C GLY A 8 0.52 4.88 -4.73
N VAL A 9 0.26 6.19 -4.80
CA VAL A 9 1.23 7.19 -5.25
C VAL A 9 2.22 7.42 -4.11
N SER A 10 3.48 7.02 -4.29
CA SER A 10 4.52 7.21 -3.27
C SER A 10 4.67 8.68 -2.87
N ASP A 11 5.11 8.94 -1.64
CA ASP A 11 5.40 10.30 -1.20
C ASP A 11 6.53 10.94 -2.00
N SER A 12 7.47 10.14 -2.53
CA SER A 12 8.47 10.59 -3.50
C SER A 12 7.81 11.19 -4.76
N LEU A 13 6.85 10.48 -5.37
CA LEU A 13 6.13 10.97 -6.55
C LEU A 13 5.25 12.19 -6.22
N ARG A 14 4.65 12.24 -5.02
CA ARG A 14 3.91 13.43 -4.57
C ARG A 14 4.82 14.63 -4.36
N SER A 15 5.97 14.42 -3.73
CA SER A 15 6.98 15.44 -3.48
C SER A 15 7.51 16.04 -4.78
N ILE A 16 7.72 15.23 -5.82
CA ILE A 16 8.09 15.74 -7.16
C ILE A 16 7.02 16.70 -7.70
N PHE A 17 5.74 16.33 -7.66
CA PHE A 17 4.67 17.22 -8.14
C PHE A 17 4.46 18.44 -7.24
N ALA A 18 4.66 18.31 -5.93
CA ALA A 18 4.64 19.46 -5.02
C ALA A 18 5.80 20.42 -5.32
N GLY A 19 7.01 19.91 -5.54
CA GLY A 19 8.18 20.67 -5.98
C GLY A 19 7.93 21.39 -7.29
N LEU A 20 7.27 20.74 -8.27
CA LEU A 20 6.89 21.38 -9.53
C LEU A 20 5.91 22.56 -9.32
N SER A 21 4.96 22.45 -8.39
CA SER A 21 4.00 23.53 -8.07
C SER A 21 4.64 24.70 -7.33
N GLN A 22 5.71 24.44 -6.58
CA GLN A 22 6.45 25.43 -5.80
C GLN A 22 7.63 26.04 -6.59
N ALA A 23 7.97 25.49 -7.75
CA ALA A 23 9.09 25.93 -8.56
C ALA A 23 8.93 27.40 -8.96
N GLN A 24 9.89 28.23 -8.53
CA GLN A 24 9.98 29.65 -8.90
C GLN A 24 10.88 29.81 -10.12
N GLY A 25 10.37 30.53 -11.12
CA GLY A 25 11.13 31.00 -12.27
C GLY A 25 11.48 32.48 -12.14
N ARG A 26 12.02 33.07 -13.21
CA ARG A 26 12.46 34.49 -13.22
C ARG A 26 11.35 35.50 -12.95
N TYR A 27 10.09 35.14 -13.18
CA TYR A 27 8.95 36.08 -13.19
C TYR A 27 7.77 35.60 -12.32
N GLY A 28 8.04 34.75 -11.32
CA GLY A 28 7.03 34.12 -10.47
C GLY A 28 7.01 32.61 -10.63
N GLN A 29 5.85 31.97 -10.48
CA GLN A 29 5.74 30.52 -10.68
C GLN A 29 6.27 30.10 -12.06
N LYS A 30 7.16 29.09 -12.05
CA LYS A 30 7.84 28.58 -13.24
C LYS A 30 6.87 27.83 -14.17
N TYR A 31 5.93 27.10 -13.60
CA TYR A 31 4.99 26.24 -14.32
C TYR A 31 3.54 26.57 -13.94
N SER A 32 2.62 26.44 -14.90
CA SER A 32 1.20 26.62 -14.63
C SER A 32 0.61 25.35 -13.98
N ASP A 33 -0.35 25.52 -13.07
CA ASP A 33 -1.07 24.40 -12.47
C ASP A 33 -1.78 23.53 -13.53
N GLN A 34 -2.22 24.13 -14.63
CA GLN A 34 -2.85 23.42 -15.73
C GLN A 34 -1.88 22.42 -16.38
N ASP A 35 -0.63 22.84 -16.63
CA ASP A 35 0.40 22.00 -17.23
C ASP A 35 0.84 20.89 -16.26
N ILE A 36 1.02 21.23 -14.98
CA ILE A 36 1.37 20.28 -13.91
C ILE A 36 0.29 19.20 -13.78
N ASN A 37 -0.98 19.58 -13.69
CA ASN A 37 -2.08 18.63 -13.59
C ASN A 37 -2.18 17.71 -14.80
N LYS A 38 -1.83 18.21 -15.99
CA LYS A 38 -1.84 17.42 -17.23
C LYS A 38 -0.70 16.39 -17.26
N VAL A 39 0.51 16.77 -16.85
CA VAL A 39 1.63 15.82 -16.70
C VAL A 39 1.31 14.80 -15.59
N LYS A 40 0.77 15.25 -14.46
CA LYS A 40 0.31 14.37 -13.39
C LYS A 40 -0.70 13.34 -13.90
N GLN A 41 -1.65 13.75 -14.74
CA GLN A 41 -2.57 12.82 -15.40
C GLN A 41 -1.84 11.83 -16.31
N TYR A 42 -0.91 12.28 -17.15
CA TYR A 42 -0.13 11.39 -18.03
C TYR A 42 0.66 10.35 -17.23
N ILE A 43 1.29 10.75 -16.13
CA ILE A 43 2.11 9.89 -15.28
C ILE A 43 1.22 8.92 -14.48
N CYS A 44 0.24 9.40 -13.72
CA CYS A 44 -0.63 8.56 -12.89
C CYS A 44 -1.47 7.58 -13.73
N CYS A 45 -1.88 7.96 -14.95
CA CYS A 45 -2.64 7.10 -15.85
C CYS A 45 -1.78 6.29 -16.83
N ARG A 46 -0.44 6.33 -16.71
CA ARG A 46 0.51 5.66 -17.62
C ARG A 46 0.27 5.97 -19.11
N ASN A 47 -0.18 7.19 -19.41
CA ASN A 47 -0.46 7.69 -20.76
C ASN A 47 0.55 8.76 -21.20
N TYR A 48 1.84 8.47 -21.02
CA TYR A 48 2.93 9.40 -21.33
C TYR A 48 3.60 9.11 -22.67
N SER A 49 3.35 7.98 -23.34
CA SER A 49 4.09 7.57 -24.55
C SER A 49 4.08 8.63 -25.67
N LYS A 50 2.91 9.22 -25.96
CA LYS A 50 2.79 10.28 -26.99
C LYS A 50 3.49 11.58 -26.57
N ALA A 51 3.38 11.95 -25.29
CA ALA A 51 4.00 13.15 -24.75
C ALA A 51 5.53 13.01 -24.69
N SER A 52 6.06 11.83 -24.36
CA SER A 52 7.48 11.53 -24.40
C SER A 52 8.04 11.63 -25.81
N LEU A 53 7.36 11.06 -26.81
CA LEU A 53 7.80 11.17 -28.21
C LEU A 53 7.85 12.64 -28.67
N GLU A 54 6.81 13.40 -28.36
CA GLU A 54 6.75 14.80 -28.72
C GLU A 54 7.79 15.67 -28.00
N LEU A 55 8.10 15.35 -26.74
CA LEU A 55 9.20 15.98 -26.01
C LEU A 55 10.53 15.73 -26.72
N VAL A 56 10.78 14.52 -27.22
CA VAL A 56 12.03 14.20 -27.93
C VAL A 56 12.13 14.96 -29.25
N TYR A 57 11.02 15.12 -29.99
CA TYR A 57 11.00 16.01 -31.16
C TYR A 57 11.33 17.46 -30.78
N LEU A 58 10.78 17.98 -29.67
CA LEU A 58 11.14 19.31 -29.17
C LEU A 58 12.63 19.41 -28.81
N CYS A 59 13.18 18.42 -28.10
CA CYS A 59 14.59 18.36 -27.74
C CYS A 59 15.50 18.33 -28.97
N TRP A 60 15.13 17.58 -30.01
CA TRP A 60 15.86 17.56 -31.26
C TRP A 60 15.89 18.95 -31.92
N ALA A 61 14.76 19.66 -31.94
CA ALA A 61 14.73 21.04 -32.42
C ALA A 61 15.62 21.95 -31.58
N ILE A 62 15.58 21.85 -30.25
CA ILE A 62 16.38 22.69 -29.35
C ILE A 62 17.87 22.47 -29.59
N VAL A 63 18.32 21.21 -29.58
CA VAL A 63 19.74 20.86 -29.68
C VAL A 63 20.36 21.32 -31.01
N ASN A 64 19.58 21.29 -32.09
CA ASN A 64 20.06 21.63 -33.43
C ASN A 64 19.86 23.12 -33.78
N ALA A 65 18.76 23.75 -33.37
CA ALA A 65 18.37 25.09 -33.82
C ALA A 65 18.55 26.21 -32.79
N CYS A 66 18.61 25.90 -31.48
CA CYS A 66 18.81 26.93 -30.45
C CYS A 66 20.30 27.18 -30.17
N PRO A 67 20.69 28.41 -29.81
CA PRO A 67 22.07 28.70 -29.43
C PRO A 67 22.38 28.10 -28.04
N ALA A 68 23.59 27.56 -27.88
CA ALA A 68 24.12 27.23 -26.57
C ALA A 68 24.49 28.52 -25.80
N ARG A 69 24.45 28.47 -24.46
CA ARG A 69 24.96 29.55 -23.60
C ARG A 69 26.31 29.14 -23.00
N ARG A 70 27.12 30.12 -22.61
CA ARG A 70 28.43 29.86 -22.00
C ARG A 70 28.24 29.03 -20.74
N GLY A 71 28.76 27.79 -20.74
CA GLY A 71 28.67 26.87 -19.61
C GLY A 71 27.38 26.07 -19.49
N ALA A 72 26.49 26.09 -20.51
CA ALA A 72 25.25 25.32 -20.51
C ALA A 72 24.94 24.79 -21.93
N THR A 73 24.44 23.56 -21.99
CA THR A 73 23.93 22.95 -23.22
C THR A 73 22.68 23.69 -23.73
N GLN A 74 22.31 23.47 -24.99
CA GLN A 74 21.10 24.04 -25.60
C GLN A 74 19.84 23.67 -24.81
N LEU A 75 19.76 22.44 -24.29
CA LEU A 75 18.62 21.98 -23.50
C LEU A 75 18.54 22.71 -22.16
N GLU A 76 19.66 22.84 -21.45
CA GLU A 76 19.75 23.57 -20.19
C GLU A 76 19.39 25.05 -20.37
N ALA A 77 19.91 25.67 -21.44
CA ALA A 77 19.60 27.03 -21.80
C ALA A 77 18.10 27.21 -22.04
N PHE A 78 17.47 26.34 -22.82
CA PHE A 78 16.06 26.45 -23.18
C PHE A 78 15.11 26.25 -21.99
N PHE A 79 15.29 25.17 -21.22
CA PHE A 79 14.33 24.78 -20.18
C PHE A 79 14.61 25.44 -18.82
N TRP A 80 15.84 25.81 -18.46
CA TRP A 80 16.13 26.34 -17.12
C TRP A 80 16.65 27.78 -17.12
N LEU A 81 17.45 28.21 -18.12
CA LEU A 81 18.02 29.56 -18.11
C LEU A 81 17.14 30.62 -18.78
N ASP A 82 16.63 30.30 -19.97
CA ASP A 82 15.77 31.18 -20.77
C ASP A 82 14.27 30.92 -20.49
N GLU A 83 13.95 29.82 -19.81
CA GLU A 83 12.62 29.45 -19.37
C GLU A 83 11.59 29.58 -20.51
N ALA A 84 11.88 28.92 -21.64
CA ALA A 84 11.10 29.03 -22.86
C ALA A 84 9.82 28.17 -22.83
N HIS A 85 9.11 28.18 -21.69
CA HIS A 85 7.95 27.31 -21.43
C HIS A 85 6.63 27.87 -21.95
N SER A 86 6.57 29.18 -22.24
CA SER A 86 5.36 29.82 -22.79
C SER A 86 5.38 29.82 -24.32
N PRO A 87 4.22 29.86 -24.99
CA PRO A 87 4.14 29.92 -26.45
C PRO A 87 4.92 31.10 -27.03
N GLN A 88 4.86 32.27 -26.38
CA GLN A 88 5.57 33.46 -26.80
C GLN A 88 7.09 33.28 -26.73
N ARG A 89 7.61 32.67 -25.66
CA ARG A 89 9.05 32.44 -25.51
C ARG A 89 9.57 31.34 -26.42
N CYS A 90 8.79 30.29 -26.64
CA CYS A 90 9.10 29.28 -27.65
C CYS A 90 9.24 29.94 -29.03
N ARG A 91 8.32 30.84 -29.41
CA ARG A 91 8.44 31.60 -30.67
C ARG A 91 9.67 32.47 -30.74
N LEU A 92 10.07 33.09 -29.64
CA LEU A 92 11.29 33.88 -29.60
C LEU A 92 12.54 32.99 -29.79
N ALA A 93 12.58 31.84 -29.12
CA ALA A 93 13.69 30.89 -29.19
C ALA A 93 13.91 30.32 -30.61
N PHE A 94 12.84 30.10 -31.36
CA PHE A 94 12.87 29.61 -32.75
C PHE A 94 12.58 30.70 -33.79
N SER A 95 12.79 31.97 -33.45
CA SER A 95 12.47 33.11 -34.33
C SER A 95 13.30 33.13 -35.62
N GLN A 96 14.49 32.51 -35.61
CA GLN A 96 15.32 32.31 -36.78
C GLN A 96 15.15 30.87 -37.27
N PRO A 97 14.78 30.64 -38.53
CA PRO A 97 14.70 29.29 -39.08
C PRO A 97 16.10 28.67 -39.11
N TRP A 98 16.17 27.38 -38.79
CA TRP A 98 17.40 26.62 -38.84
C TRP A 98 17.35 25.60 -39.98
N GLN A 99 18.46 25.48 -40.70
CA GLN A 99 18.64 24.50 -41.75
C GLN A 99 20.05 23.90 -41.62
N GLY A 100 20.11 22.59 -41.44
CA GLY A 100 21.36 21.86 -41.27
C GLY A 100 21.36 20.53 -42.01
N GLU A 101 22.40 19.73 -41.78
CA GLU A 101 22.51 18.43 -42.43
C GLU A 101 21.45 17.42 -41.96
N ALA A 102 21.08 17.50 -40.68
CA ALA A 102 20.09 16.63 -40.06
C ALA A 102 18.64 17.02 -40.39
N GLY A 103 18.37 18.23 -40.88
CA GLY A 103 17.01 18.66 -41.21
C GLY A 103 16.78 20.17 -41.18
N GLN A 104 15.53 20.55 -40.96
CA GLN A 104 15.07 21.93 -40.87
C GLN A 104 14.11 22.13 -39.70
N VAL A 105 14.21 23.28 -39.04
CA VAL A 105 13.29 23.74 -38.00
C VAL A 105 12.80 25.14 -38.36
N ALA A 106 11.49 25.34 -38.38
CA ALA A 106 10.89 26.65 -38.60
C ALA A 106 9.63 26.80 -37.77
N ILE A 107 9.37 28.01 -37.25
CA ILE A 107 8.16 28.30 -36.49
C ILE A 107 7.20 29.19 -37.27
N THR A 108 5.91 28.87 -37.17
CA THR A 108 4.79 29.60 -37.76
C THR A 108 3.88 30.18 -36.67
N SER A 109 2.76 30.81 -37.06
CA SER A 109 1.69 31.21 -36.12
C SER A 109 1.14 30.05 -35.31
N ASP A 110 1.09 28.85 -35.90
CA ASP A 110 0.31 27.73 -35.35
C ASP A 110 1.19 26.57 -34.87
N TYR A 111 2.36 26.37 -35.50
CA TYR A 111 3.22 25.21 -35.26
C TYR A 111 4.71 25.53 -35.32
N LEU A 112 5.49 24.82 -34.52
CA LEU A 112 6.91 24.55 -34.74
C LEU A 112 7.00 23.32 -35.66
N SER A 113 7.45 23.52 -36.89
CA SER A 113 7.58 22.48 -37.90
C SER A 113 9.01 21.96 -37.94
N LEU A 114 9.12 20.64 -37.86
CA LEU A 114 10.37 19.90 -37.92
C LEU A 114 10.36 19.01 -39.16
N ASN A 115 11.39 19.14 -40.02
CA ASN A 115 11.62 18.21 -41.12
C ASN A 115 12.95 17.51 -40.88
N ILE A 116 12.89 16.19 -40.66
CA ILE A 116 14.06 15.41 -40.24
C ILE A 116 14.56 14.56 -41.40
N GLY A 117 15.85 14.66 -41.70
CA GLY A 117 16.49 14.06 -42.87
C GLY A 117 16.41 14.92 -44.14
N LYS A 118 17.01 14.43 -45.23
CA LYS A 118 17.02 15.09 -46.57
C LYS A 118 16.33 14.21 -47.62
N GLY A 119 15.61 14.86 -48.56
CA GLY A 119 15.03 14.20 -49.74
C GLY A 119 13.70 13.46 -49.47
N ALA A 120 13.35 12.50 -50.34
CA ALA A 120 12.04 11.82 -50.35
C ALA A 120 11.72 10.96 -49.09
N GLY A 121 12.66 10.82 -48.16
CA GLY A 121 12.48 10.15 -46.87
C GLY A 121 12.36 11.11 -45.67
N SER A 122 12.23 12.42 -45.90
CA SER A 122 12.10 13.40 -44.81
C SER A 122 10.78 13.22 -44.07
N LYS A 123 10.83 13.03 -42.76
CA LYS A 123 9.64 12.94 -41.91
C LYS A 123 9.34 14.32 -41.34
N SER A 124 8.10 14.76 -41.47
CA SER A 124 7.62 16.01 -40.89
C SER A 124 6.91 15.74 -39.56
N PHE A 125 7.16 16.60 -38.59
CA PHE A 125 6.46 16.61 -37.31
C PHE A 125 6.14 18.06 -36.93
N ASN A 126 4.96 18.29 -36.34
CA ASN A 126 4.52 19.61 -35.94
C ASN A 126 4.21 19.63 -34.45
N ILE A 127 4.78 20.58 -33.73
CA ILE A 127 4.53 20.82 -32.31
C ILE A 127 3.77 22.13 -32.18
N SER A 128 2.63 22.12 -31.50
CA SER A 128 1.94 23.37 -31.18
C SER A 128 2.72 24.11 -30.08
N PRO A 129 3.04 25.42 -30.25
CA PRO A 129 3.68 26.22 -29.20
C PRO A 129 2.90 26.24 -27.89
N ALA A 130 1.57 26.05 -27.93
CA ALA A 130 0.71 25.91 -26.76
C ALA A 130 1.06 24.71 -25.86
N ARG A 131 1.75 23.70 -26.40
CA ARG A 131 2.11 22.49 -25.67
C ARG A 131 3.45 22.54 -24.96
N VAL A 132 4.25 23.57 -25.21
CA VAL A 132 5.63 23.66 -24.69
C VAL A 132 5.66 23.75 -23.16
N GLY A 133 4.63 24.33 -22.53
CA GLY A 133 4.48 24.33 -21.08
C GLY A 133 4.37 22.91 -20.48
N VAL A 134 3.44 22.11 -21.01
CA VAL A 134 3.29 20.68 -20.62
C VAL A 134 4.58 19.89 -20.86
N LEU A 135 5.26 20.12 -22.00
CA LEU A 135 6.50 19.42 -22.35
C LEU A 135 7.66 19.83 -21.42
N ALA A 136 7.71 21.09 -20.98
CA ALA A 136 8.70 21.56 -20.02
C ALA A 136 8.50 20.94 -18.63
N VAL A 137 7.26 20.85 -18.16
CA VAL A 137 6.94 20.13 -16.91
C VAL A 137 7.34 18.66 -17.03
N LEU A 138 7.07 18.02 -18.18
CA LEU A 138 7.47 16.64 -18.42
C LEU A 138 9.00 16.48 -18.44
N MET A 139 9.74 17.44 -19.00
CA MET A 139 11.21 17.44 -18.97
C MET A 139 11.74 17.55 -17.54
N GLU A 140 11.22 18.48 -16.74
CA GLU A 140 11.62 18.63 -15.34
C GLU A 140 11.34 17.34 -14.54
N PHE A 141 10.17 16.71 -14.77
CA PHE A 141 9.86 15.41 -14.19
C PHE A 141 10.87 14.33 -14.60
N ILE A 142 11.17 14.21 -15.91
CA ILE A 142 12.10 13.19 -16.43
C ILE A 142 13.51 13.38 -15.86
N VAL A 143 14.02 14.61 -15.81
CA VAL A 143 15.35 14.89 -15.26
C VAL A 143 15.39 14.65 -13.75
N THR A 144 14.28 14.86 -13.05
CA THR A 144 14.16 14.51 -11.62
C THR A 144 14.17 12.99 -11.41
N VAL A 145 13.54 12.23 -12.30
CA VAL A 145 13.51 10.76 -12.26
C VAL A 145 14.86 10.15 -12.62
N ASP A 146 15.49 10.65 -13.68
CA ASP A 146 16.78 10.16 -14.17
C ASP A 146 17.59 11.31 -14.78
N PRO A 147 18.49 11.94 -14.00
CA PRO A 147 19.31 13.06 -14.46
C PRO A 147 20.23 12.71 -15.63
N SER A 148 20.59 11.42 -15.80
CA SER A 148 21.51 10.99 -16.85
C SER A 148 20.93 11.14 -18.26
N LEU A 149 19.59 11.18 -18.37
CA LEU A 149 18.88 11.34 -19.63
C LEU A 149 19.16 12.68 -20.31
N LEU A 150 19.49 13.74 -19.57
CA LEU A 150 19.74 15.06 -20.16
C LEU A 150 20.97 15.04 -21.07
N THR A 151 22.07 14.43 -20.60
CA THR A 151 23.30 14.24 -21.39
C THR A 151 23.06 13.30 -22.57
N HIS A 152 22.28 12.23 -22.37
CA HIS A 152 21.97 11.28 -23.43
C HIS A 152 21.10 11.92 -24.54
N LEU A 153 20.08 12.69 -24.15
CA LEU A 153 19.24 13.47 -25.06
C LEU A 153 20.10 14.39 -25.94
N HIS A 154 21.01 15.14 -25.32
CA HIS A 154 21.87 16.06 -26.06
C HIS A 154 22.76 15.33 -27.07
N ASN A 155 23.51 14.31 -26.61
CA ASN A 155 24.49 13.62 -27.44
C ASN A 155 23.86 12.83 -28.59
N THR A 156 22.71 12.20 -28.34
CA THR A 156 22.05 11.33 -29.33
C THR A 156 21.24 12.15 -30.35
N LEU A 157 20.67 13.29 -29.96
CA LEU A 157 19.82 14.09 -30.86
C LEU A 157 20.60 15.15 -31.65
N PHE A 158 21.81 15.53 -31.24
CA PHE A 158 22.64 16.44 -32.01
C PHE A 158 23.04 15.80 -33.34
N GLY A 159 22.53 16.33 -34.45
CA GLY A 159 22.69 15.73 -35.78
C GLY A 159 21.94 14.41 -35.99
N GLY A 160 21.12 13.97 -35.03
CA GLY A 160 20.39 12.70 -35.08
C GLY A 160 19.21 12.69 -36.07
N ASN A 161 18.69 11.51 -36.37
CA ASN A 161 17.56 11.28 -37.27
C ASN A 161 16.33 10.71 -36.52
N ASP A 162 15.29 10.34 -37.26
CA ASP A 162 14.03 9.83 -36.69
C ASP A 162 14.19 8.53 -35.88
N LYS A 163 15.14 7.66 -36.23
CA LYS A 163 15.43 6.45 -35.45
C LYS A 163 16.03 6.78 -34.08
N ASP A 164 16.88 7.80 -34.03
CA ASP A 164 17.49 8.27 -32.79
C ASP A 164 16.41 8.89 -31.88
N ILE A 165 15.43 9.58 -32.47
CA ILE A 165 14.25 10.09 -31.75
C ILE A 165 13.41 8.96 -31.17
N ASP A 166 13.08 7.94 -31.96
CA ASP A 166 12.32 6.77 -31.49
C ASP A 166 13.08 6.02 -30.39
N GLN A 167 14.39 5.88 -30.52
CA GLN A 167 15.25 5.24 -29.51
C GLN A 167 15.20 6.00 -28.19
N VAL A 168 15.41 7.32 -28.22
CA VAL A 168 15.40 8.15 -27.02
C VAL A 168 14.00 8.22 -26.39
N ALA A 169 12.94 8.25 -27.20
CA ALA A 169 11.56 8.21 -26.70
C ALA A 169 11.26 6.91 -25.94
N ARG A 170 11.76 5.76 -26.42
CA ARG A 170 11.66 4.47 -25.72
C ARG A 170 12.45 4.47 -24.41
N LEU A 171 13.66 5.01 -24.41
CA LEU A 171 14.48 5.12 -23.20
C LEU A 171 13.78 5.96 -22.12
N ILE A 172 13.20 7.11 -22.49
CA ILE A 172 12.39 7.94 -21.57
C ILE A 172 11.21 7.13 -21.04
N GLN A 173 10.46 6.44 -21.91
CA GLN A 173 9.30 5.66 -21.49
C GLN A 173 9.67 4.50 -20.55
N GLN A 174 10.82 3.86 -20.76
CA GLN A 174 11.36 2.82 -19.90
C GLN A 174 11.80 3.37 -18.54
N SER A 175 12.48 4.51 -18.51
CA SER A 175 12.91 5.17 -17.28
C SER A 175 11.70 5.59 -16.44
N ILE A 176 10.68 6.23 -17.05
CA ILE A 176 9.41 6.53 -16.39
C ILE A 176 8.74 5.24 -15.89
N TYR A 177 8.67 4.19 -16.71
CA TYR A 177 8.02 2.93 -16.29
C TYR A 177 8.71 2.29 -15.09
N GLN A 178 10.05 2.22 -15.11
CA GLN A 178 10.85 1.63 -14.04
C GLN A 178 10.66 2.40 -12.74
N PHE A 179 10.70 3.74 -12.80
CA PHE A 179 10.41 4.61 -11.68
C PHE A 179 8.97 4.38 -11.15
N LEU A 180 7.97 4.36 -12.03
CA LEU A 180 6.58 4.16 -11.64
C LEU A 180 6.27 2.75 -11.11
N LYS A 181 7.12 1.75 -11.36
CA LYS A 181 6.97 0.42 -10.76
C LYS A 181 7.09 0.47 -9.23
N GLU A 182 7.91 1.38 -8.73
CA GLU A 182 8.18 1.56 -7.29
C GLU A 182 7.28 2.64 -6.67
N HIS A 183 6.47 3.33 -7.48
CA HIS A 183 5.77 4.54 -7.07
C HIS A 183 4.28 4.62 -7.48
N LEU A 184 3.77 3.63 -8.21
CA LEU A 184 2.36 3.44 -8.52
C LEU A 184 2.00 1.95 -8.49
N PRO A 185 0.74 1.60 -8.15
CA PRO A 185 0.24 0.25 -8.35
C PRO A 185 0.34 -0.21 -9.81
N GLU A 186 0.36 -1.53 -10.02
CA GLU A 186 0.34 -2.11 -11.37
C GLU A 186 -0.92 -1.69 -12.15
N ALA A 187 -0.80 -1.53 -13.47
CA ALA A 187 -1.90 -1.07 -14.32
C ALA A 187 -3.15 -1.97 -14.25
N GLN A 188 -2.94 -3.27 -14.04
CA GLN A 188 -4.02 -4.23 -13.86
C GLN A 188 -4.80 -3.95 -12.56
N ILE A 189 -4.11 -3.65 -11.46
CA ILE A 189 -4.72 -3.30 -10.17
C ILE A 189 -5.56 -2.02 -10.31
N GLN A 190 -5.04 -0.99 -10.98
CA GLN A 190 -5.81 0.24 -11.23
C GLN A 190 -7.08 0.01 -12.06
N THR A 191 -7.02 -0.91 -13.03
CA THR A 191 -8.20 -1.27 -13.84
C THR A 191 -9.24 -1.99 -12.99
N ARG A 192 -8.80 -2.90 -12.11
CA ARG A 192 -9.65 -3.60 -11.15
C ARG A 192 -10.32 -2.64 -10.15
N TYR A 193 -9.57 -1.71 -9.56
CA TYR A 193 -10.16 -0.72 -8.65
C TYR A 193 -11.17 0.20 -9.35
N ARG A 194 -10.89 0.64 -10.58
CA ARG A 194 -11.87 1.40 -11.37
C ARG A 194 -13.13 0.60 -11.67
N TYR A 195 -13.01 -0.70 -11.93
CA TYR A 195 -14.15 -1.57 -12.12
C TYR A 195 -15.03 -1.61 -10.86
N PHE A 196 -14.41 -1.83 -9.69
CA PHE A 196 -15.10 -1.81 -8.41
C PHE A 196 -15.76 -0.46 -8.11
N GLU A 197 -15.07 0.66 -8.36
CA GLU A 197 -15.64 2.01 -8.22
C GLU A 197 -16.87 2.23 -9.11
N ASN A 198 -16.80 1.80 -10.36
CA ASN A 198 -17.91 1.90 -11.29
C ASN A 198 -19.10 1.06 -10.81
N TRP A 199 -18.83 -0.12 -10.26
CA TRP A 199 -19.87 -0.96 -9.66
C TRP A 199 -20.52 -0.28 -8.45
N LEU A 200 -19.75 0.31 -7.54
CA LEU A 200 -20.30 1.09 -6.41
C LEU A 200 -21.19 2.23 -6.88
N ASN A 201 -20.70 3.03 -7.83
CA ASN A 201 -21.43 4.17 -8.38
C ASN A 201 -22.74 3.73 -9.05
N SER A 202 -22.72 2.63 -9.81
CA SER A 202 -23.89 2.11 -10.53
C SER A 202 -24.97 1.59 -9.59
N ASN A 203 -24.57 1.09 -8.42
CA ASN A 203 -25.47 0.57 -7.39
C ASN A 203 -25.81 1.59 -6.30
N GLY A 204 -25.30 2.83 -6.39
CA GLY A 204 -25.54 3.88 -5.38
C GLY A 204 -24.96 3.55 -4.00
N ILE A 205 -23.94 2.69 -3.95
CA ILE A 205 -23.31 2.24 -2.70
C ILE A 205 -22.17 3.19 -2.37
N SER A 206 -22.16 3.72 -1.16
CA SER A 206 -21.02 4.49 -0.65
C SER A 206 -20.00 3.56 0.02
N PRO A 207 -18.69 3.89 0.03
CA PRO A 207 -17.70 3.10 0.77
C PRO A 207 -18.05 2.92 2.26
N SER A 208 -18.72 3.91 2.87
CA SER A 208 -19.16 3.88 4.27
C SER A 208 -20.38 3.02 4.55
N THR A 209 -21.15 2.64 3.53
CA THR A 209 -22.34 1.78 3.66
C THR A 209 -22.09 0.35 3.19
N LEU A 210 -20.86 0.05 2.80
CA LEU A 210 -20.46 -1.24 2.29
C LEU A 210 -20.37 -2.26 3.43
N ASP A 211 -20.89 -3.46 3.20
CA ASP A 211 -20.92 -4.55 4.17
C ASP A 211 -20.60 -5.91 3.51
N ASP A 212 -20.65 -6.98 4.29
CA ASP A 212 -20.43 -8.35 3.83
C ASP A 212 -21.37 -8.80 2.70
N THR A 213 -22.58 -8.25 2.61
CA THR A 213 -23.54 -8.58 1.55
C THR A 213 -23.10 -7.93 0.24
N HIS A 214 -22.66 -6.68 0.29
CA HIS A 214 -22.18 -5.97 -0.90
C HIS A 214 -20.95 -6.64 -1.52
N ILE A 215 -20.02 -7.16 -0.71
CA ILE A 215 -18.82 -7.86 -1.22
C ILE A 215 -19.21 -9.12 -2.01
N ILE A 216 -20.12 -9.93 -1.48
CA ILE A 216 -20.53 -11.16 -2.17
C ILE A 216 -21.33 -10.84 -3.44
N THR A 217 -22.20 -9.82 -3.41
CA THR A 217 -22.93 -9.37 -4.61
C THR A 217 -21.97 -8.85 -5.67
N PHE A 218 -20.99 -8.02 -5.29
CA PHE A 218 -19.96 -7.54 -6.21
C PHE A 218 -19.23 -8.69 -6.90
N TRP A 219 -18.77 -9.69 -6.13
CA TRP A 219 -18.09 -10.85 -6.70
C TRP A 219 -18.99 -11.64 -7.66
N GLN A 220 -20.26 -11.81 -7.33
CA GLN A 220 -21.23 -12.50 -8.18
C GLN A 220 -21.49 -11.77 -9.50
N ASP A 221 -21.62 -10.45 -9.45
CA ASP A 221 -21.82 -9.60 -10.63
C ASP A 221 -20.56 -9.59 -11.51
N ALA A 222 -19.39 -9.41 -10.89
CA ALA A 222 -18.11 -9.42 -11.60
C ALA A 222 -17.82 -10.78 -12.25
N CYS A 223 -18.24 -11.89 -11.64
CA CYS A 223 -18.14 -13.21 -12.27
C CYS A 223 -19.06 -13.39 -13.48
N ALA A 224 -20.16 -12.64 -13.56
CA ALA A 224 -21.12 -12.70 -14.67
C ALA A 224 -20.76 -11.74 -15.81
N ASP A 225 -19.88 -10.78 -15.57
CA ASP A 225 -19.44 -9.78 -16.55
C ASP A 225 -18.18 -10.23 -17.29
N GLU A 226 -18.29 -10.38 -18.62
CA GLU A 226 -17.17 -10.75 -19.49
C GLU A 226 -16.01 -9.73 -19.45
N GLN A 227 -16.27 -8.47 -19.08
CA GLN A 227 -15.24 -7.43 -18.96
C GLN A 227 -14.44 -7.52 -17.65
N ALA A 228 -14.92 -8.33 -16.70
CA ALA A 228 -14.40 -8.43 -15.34
C ALA A 228 -13.65 -9.75 -15.07
N GLN A 229 -13.03 -10.33 -16.10
CA GLN A 229 -12.36 -11.66 -16.04
C GLN A 229 -11.33 -11.83 -14.92
N SER A 230 -10.85 -10.74 -14.33
CA SER A 230 -9.91 -10.78 -13.20
C SER A 230 -10.55 -11.23 -11.87
N TYR A 231 -11.88 -11.27 -11.76
CA TYR A 231 -12.62 -11.51 -10.52
C TYR A 231 -13.19 -12.93 -10.35
N VAL A 232 -12.59 -13.93 -11.00
CA VAL A 232 -13.00 -15.34 -10.85
C VAL A 232 -12.84 -15.82 -9.40
N LEU A 233 -11.78 -15.38 -8.71
CA LEU A 233 -11.51 -15.79 -7.33
C LEU A 233 -12.20 -14.85 -6.34
N TYR A 234 -12.86 -15.42 -5.34
CA TYR A 234 -13.48 -14.65 -4.26
C TYR A 234 -12.44 -13.83 -3.48
N SER A 235 -11.25 -14.41 -3.24
CA SER A 235 -10.15 -13.71 -2.57
C SER A 235 -9.71 -12.44 -3.31
N THR A 236 -9.65 -12.47 -4.65
CA THR A 236 -9.32 -11.28 -5.45
C THR A 236 -10.38 -10.21 -5.29
N ALA A 237 -11.66 -10.56 -5.34
CA ALA A 237 -12.75 -9.61 -5.18
C ALA A 237 -12.74 -8.94 -3.80
N LEU A 238 -12.53 -9.72 -2.73
CA LEU A 238 -12.43 -9.20 -1.37
C LEU A 238 -11.23 -8.25 -1.22
N PHE A 239 -10.01 -8.69 -1.55
CA PHE A 239 -8.81 -7.88 -1.34
C PHE A 239 -8.83 -6.60 -2.17
N ASP A 240 -9.24 -6.68 -3.45
CA ASP A 240 -9.34 -5.48 -4.28
C ASP A 240 -10.39 -4.49 -3.75
N ALA A 241 -11.51 -4.98 -3.20
CA ALA A 241 -12.52 -4.13 -2.60
C ALA A 241 -11.99 -3.43 -1.35
N LEU A 242 -11.32 -4.16 -0.44
CA LEU A 242 -10.73 -3.59 0.78
C LEU A 242 -9.62 -2.57 0.46
N ASP A 243 -8.76 -2.90 -0.50
CA ASP A 243 -7.72 -1.97 -0.97
C ASP A 243 -8.35 -0.70 -1.58
N ALA A 244 -9.39 -0.86 -2.40
CA ALA A 244 -10.07 0.26 -3.03
C ALA A 244 -10.83 1.13 -1.99
N ILE A 245 -11.41 0.54 -0.95
CA ILE A 245 -12.00 1.29 0.17
C ILE A 245 -10.93 2.07 0.92
N SER A 246 -9.81 1.42 1.27
CA SER A 246 -8.65 2.06 1.91
C SER A 246 -8.15 3.24 1.08
N ALA A 247 -8.05 3.04 -0.22
CA ALA A 247 -7.69 4.04 -1.20
C ALA A 247 -8.62 5.24 -1.20
N MET A 248 -9.93 5.01 -1.26
CA MET A 248 -10.93 6.07 -1.23
C MET A 248 -10.86 6.88 0.06
N HIS A 249 -10.67 6.22 1.21
CA HIS A 249 -10.52 6.92 2.50
C HIS A 249 -9.26 7.79 2.54
N ILE A 250 -8.10 7.26 2.14
CA ILE A 250 -6.84 8.02 2.09
C ILE A 250 -6.99 9.25 1.19
N VAL A 251 -7.60 9.09 0.01
CA VAL A 251 -7.80 10.21 -0.92
C VAL A 251 -8.78 11.24 -0.35
N SER A 252 -9.85 10.80 0.31
CA SER A 252 -10.80 11.70 0.99
C SER A 252 -10.12 12.50 2.10
N SER A 253 -9.30 11.85 2.94
CA SER A 253 -8.54 12.51 4.00
C SER A 253 -7.54 13.51 3.43
N GLN A 254 -6.81 13.16 2.37
CA GLN A 254 -5.91 14.09 1.69
C GLN A 254 -6.65 15.27 1.08
N GLN A 255 -7.85 15.07 0.53
CA GLN A 255 -8.67 16.16 0.03
C GLN A 255 -9.12 17.08 1.18
N ALA A 256 -9.53 16.52 2.32
CA ALA A 256 -9.90 17.28 3.51
C ALA A 256 -8.72 18.08 4.09
N VAL A 257 -7.52 17.49 4.16
CA VAL A 257 -6.30 18.16 4.62
C VAL A 257 -5.88 19.28 3.66
N ASN A 258 -5.88 19.04 2.35
CA ASN A 258 -5.56 20.07 1.37
C ASN A 258 -6.60 21.20 1.36
N PHE A 259 -7.87 20.87 1.58
CA PHE A 259 -8.94 21.85 1.74
C PHE A 259 -8.72 22.67 3.02
N ALA A 260 -8.42 22.05 4.15
CA ALA A 260 -8.11 22.74 5.42
C ALA A 260 -6.84 23.62 5.33
N ALA A 261 -5.80 23.17 4.62
CA ALA A 261 -4.61 23.97 4.37
C ALA A 261 -4.88 25.24 3.54
N SER A 262 -5.96 25.25 2.75
CA SER A 262 -6.40 26.44 2.01
C SER A 262 -7.10 27.50 2.88
N PHE A 263 -7.64 27.13 4.05
CA PHE A 263 -8.20 28.06 5.04
C PHE A 263 -7.12 28.65 5.97
N GLY A 264 -6.00 27.95 6.16
CA GLY A 264 -4.90 28.39 7.03
C GLY A 264 -4.13 29.64 6.56
N GLN A 265 -4.50 30.28 5.44
CA GLN A 265 -3.78 31.45 4.90
C GLN A 265 -4.30 32.80 5.41
N GLN A 266 -5.38 32.86 6.22
CA GLN A 266 -5.91 34.12 6.78
C GLN A 266 -6.31 34.00 8.26
N ALA A 267 -5.35 33.67 9.13
CA ALA A 267 -5.55 33.49 10.58
C ALA A 267 -6.01 34.76 11.35
N GLU A 268 -6.07 35.94 10.72
CA GLU A 268 -6.37 37.22 11.40
C GLU A 268 -7.87 37.55 11.52
N GLN A 269 -8.80 36.72 11.03
CA GLN A 269 -10.26 37.00 11.07
C GLN A 269 -11.12 35.99 11.84
N GLY A 270 -10.54 35.28 12.82
CA GLY A 270 -11.33 34.48 13.77
C GLY A 270 -11.95 33.20 13.18
N GLU A 271 -11.25 32.53 12.26
CA GLU A 271 -11.71 31.27 11.69
C GLU A 271 -11.48 30.06 12.61
N VAL A 272 -12.41 29.10 12.47
CA VAL A 272 -12.57 27.89 13.27
C VAL A 272 -11.38 26.94 13.08
N ASN A 273 -10.90 26.36 14.18
CA ASN A 273 -9.76 25.44 14.17
C ASN A 273 -10.06 24.21 13.26
N PRO A 274 -9.24 23.91 12.24
CA PRO A 274 -9.46 22.80 11.30
C PRO A 274 -9.53 21.42 11.98
N GLU A 275 -8.92 21.25 13.15
CA GLU A 275 -9.05 20.02 13.95
C GLU A 275 -10.50 19.80 14.43
N GLN A 276 -11.24 20.87 14.73
CA GLN A 276 -12.63 20.79 15.19
C GLN A 276 -13.60 20.45 14.05
N VAL A 277 -13.31 20.88 12.81
CA VAL A 277 -14.17 20.59 11.64
C VAL A 277 -14.03 19.14 11.22
N VAL A 278 -12.80 18.60 11.18
CA VAL A 278 -12.56 17.19 10.87
C VAL A 278 -13.13 16.28 11.97
N ALA A 279 -12.99 16.64 13.25
CA ALA A 279 -13.61 15.88 14.34
C ALA A 279 -15.14 15.94 14.35
N SER A 280 -15.75 17.04 13.86
CA SER A 280 -17.21 17.21 13.86
C SER A 280 -17.97 16.49 12.72
N GLN A 281 -17.27 16.05 11.67
CA GLN A 281 -17.91 15.45 10.48
C GLN A 281 -17.89 13.91 10.47
N PHE A 282 -17.16 13.27 11.38
CA PHE A 282 -17.07 11.83 11.49
C PHE A 282 -17.47 11.41 12.91
N ASP A 283 -18.43 10.48 13.05
CA ASP A 283 -18.71 9.84 14.35
C ASP A 283 -17.42 9.28 14.98
N ASP A 284 -17.35 9.23 16.31
CA ASP A 284 -16.14 8.85 17.07
C ASP A 284 -15.45 7.57 16.55
N GLU A 285 -16.22 6.52 16.20
CA GLU A 285 -15.67 5.27 15.64
C GLU A 285 -15.01 5.43 14.26
N LYS A 286 -15.53 6.36 13.43
CA LYS A 286 -15.01 6.63 12.08
C LYS A 286 -13.78 7.53 12.14
N GLY A 287 -13.73 8.46 13.09
CA GLY A 287 -12.56 9.30 13.36
C GLY A 287 -11.34 8.47 13.75
N GLU A 288 -11.53 7.47 14.62
CA GLU A 288 -10.47 6.55 15.06
C GLU A 288 -9.98 5.64 13.93
N MET A 289 -10.89 5.11 13.10
CA MET A 289 -10.53 4.33 11.90
C MET A 289 -9.73 5.16 10.89
N LEU A 290 -10.12 6.42 10.66
CA LEU A 290 -9.42 7.33 9.74
C LEU A 290 -8.05 7.76 10.27
N GLN A 291 -7.93 7.99 11.58
CA GLN A 291 -6.65 8.29 12.22
C GLN A 291 -5.71 7.08 12.14
N THR A 292 -6.24 5.86 12.34
CA THR A 292 -5.50 4.62 12.12
C THR A 292 -5.08 4.47 10.65
N LEU A 293 -5.94 4.73 9.67
CA LEU A 293 -5.58 4.61 8.24
C LEU A 293 -4.61 5.70 7.73
N ALA A 294 -4.61 6.88 8.34
CA ALA A 294 -3.79 8.02 7.93
C ALA A 294 -2.45 8.11 8.67
N PHE A 295 -2.38 7.59 9.90
CA PHE A 295 -1.20 7.65 10.79
C PHE A 295 -0.70 6.29 11.25
N ALA A 296 -1.39 5.18 10.95
CA ALA A 296 -0.66 3.92 10.92
C ALA A 296 0.40 4.12 9.85
N ASP A 297 1.66 3.98 10.25
CA ASP A 297 2.65 3.47 9.32
C ASP A 297 1.93 2.35 8.56
N VAL A 298 1.73 2.53 7.26
CA VAL A 298 1.35 1.43 6.39
C VAL A 298 2.56 0.54 6.43
N ALA A 299 2.69 -0.23 7.51
CA ALA A 299 3.57 -1.35 7.66
C ALA A 299 3.12 -2.26 6.52
N THR A 300 3.78 -2.10 5.39
CA THR A 300 3.71 -3.02 4.27
C THR A 300 4.06 -4.37 4.88
N PHE A 301 3.03 -5.17 5.14
CA PHE A 301 3.08 -6.27 6.09
C PHE A 301 3.82 -7.48 5.51
N ASP A 302 5.13 -7.35 5.34
CA ASP A 302 6.07 -8.46 5.37
C ASP A 302 6.36 -8.91 6.83
N GLU A 303 5.86 -8.18 7.84
CA GLU A 303 6.17 -8.41 9.26
C GLU A 303 5.66 -9.76 9.82
N VAL A 304 4.52 -10.30 9.40
CA VAL A 304 4.08 -11.60 9.95
C VAL A 304 5.05 -12.71 9.56
N LYS A 305 5.68 -12.62 8.38
CA LYS A 305 6.67 -13.59 7.91
C LYS A 305 8.02 -13.44 8.60
N THR A 306 8.37 -12.28 9.15
CA THR A 306 9.61 -12.14 9.93
C THR A 306 9.59 -13.02 11.19
N LEU A 307 8.40 -13.22 11.76
CA LEU A 307 8.15 -14.13 12.89
C LEU A 307 8.36 -15.62 12.56
N CYS A 308 8.57 -15.98 11.29
CA CYS A 308 8.89 -17.35 10.86
C CYS A 308 10.39 -17.66 10.85
N ILE A 309 11.25 -16.66 11.05
CA ILE A 309 12.71 -16.76 10.87
C ILE A 309 13.42 -16.99 12.22
N MET A 310 13.74 -15.93 12.96
CA MET A 310 14.42 -15.99 14.25
C MET A 310 14.09 -14.75 15.10
N PRO A 311 13.58 -14.92 16.34
CA PRO A 311 13.08 -16.19 16.90
C PRO A 311 11.91 -16.71 16.07
N LYS A 312 11.86 -18.03 15.86
CA LYS A 312 10.79 -18.66 15.07
C LYS A 312 9.54 -18.76 15.94
N CYS A 313 8.81 -17.66 16.04
CA CYS A 313 7.58 -17.54 16.80
C CYS A 313 6.42 -18.27 16.09
N LEU A 314 6.33 -18.13 14.77
CA LEU A 314 5.27 -18.71 13.95
C LEU A 314 5.80 -19.80 13.00
N THR A 315 4.91 -20.71 12.63
CA THR A 315 5.07 -21.54 11.43
C THR A 315 4.61 -20.75 10.20
N ILE A 316 5.02 -21.20 9.01
CA ILE A 316 4.61 -20.56 7.76
C ILE A 316 3.08 -20.62 7.59
N GLU A 317 2.46 -21.75 7.96
CA GLU A 317 1.02 -21.94 7.89
C GLU A 317 0.26 -20.99 8.83
N GLU A 318 0.71 -20.83 10.09
CA GLU A 318 0.14 -19.86 11.03
C GLU A 318 0.26 -18.42 10.50
N ALA A 319 1.42 -18.08 9.92
CA ALA A 319 1.66 -16.75 9.35
C ALA A 319 0.76 -16.48 8.13
N GLU A 320 0.64 -17.44 7.21
CA GLU A 320 -0.25 -17.33 6.04
C GLU A 320 -1.72 -17.20 6.44
N TRP A 321 -2.13 -17.88 7.52
CA TRP A 321 -3.49 -17.76 8.04
C TRP A 321 -3.75 -16.37 8.62
N LEU A 322 -2.80 -15.82 9.39
CA LEU A 322 -2.92 -14.52 10.06
C LEU A 322 -2.79 -13.33 9.10
N GLN A 323 -2.04 -13.50 8.01
CA GLN A 323 -1.70 -12.43 7.08
C GLN A 323 -2.91 -11.57 6.63
N PRO A 324 -4.05 -12.15 6.20
CA PRO A 324 -5.20 -11.34 5.76
C PRO A 324 -5.82 -10.52 6.88
N LEU A 325 -5.86 -11.04 8.12
CA LEU A 325 -6.39 -10.28 9.25
C LEU A 325 -5.49 -9.08 9.52
N VAL A 326 -4.18 -9.32 9.58
CA VAL A 326 -3.21 -8.29 9.90
C VAL A 326 -3.17 -7.19 8.84
N SER A 327 -3.09 -7.56 7.57
CA SER A 327 -3.06 -6.62 6.43
C SER A 327 -4.31 -5.75 6.31
N TYR A 328 -5.43 -6.19 6.89
CA TYR A 328 -6.72 -5.51 6.79
C TYR A 328 -7.37 -5.30 8.16
N THR A 329 -6.56 -5.08 9.20
CA THR A 329 -7.01 -4.94 10.59
C THR A 329 -8.22 -4.01 10.76
N PRO A 330 -8.26 -2.80 10.13
CA PRO A 330 -9.41 -1.90 10.25
C PRO A 330 -10.74 -2.48 9.70
N TYR A 331 -10.66 -3.47 8.82
CA TYR A 331 -11.79 -4.04 8.09
C TYR A 331 -12.28 -5.37 8.63
N ILE A 332 -11.56 -5.98 9.59
CA ILE A 332 -11.90 -7.30 10.13
C ILE A 332 -13.32 -7.31 10.71
N LYS A 333 -13.68 -6.32 11.52
CA LYS A 333 -14.98 -6.28 12.21
C LYS A 333 -16.14 -5.92 11.26
N PRO A 334 -16.04 -4.89 10.39
CA PRO A 334 -17.10 -4.58 9.43
C PRO A 334 -17.35 -5.66 8.38
N PHE A 335 -16.31 -6.43 8.04
CA PHE A 335 -16.34 -7.46 7.00
C PHE A 335 -16.08 -8.87 7.56
N LEU A 336 -16.56 -9.12 8.77
CA LEU A 336 -16.31 -10.35 9.51
C LEU A 336 -16.67 -11.60 8.70
N LEU A 337 -17.86 -11.60 8.09
CA LEU A 337 -18.33 -12.76 7.35
C LEU A 337 -17.55 -12.94 6.04
N SER A 338 -17.09 -11.86 5.42
CA SER A 338 -16.21 -11.88 4.27
C SER A 338 -14.87 -12.56 4.56
N PHE A 339 -14.27 -12.32 5.73
CA PHE A 339 -13.06 -13.02 6.17
C PHE A 339 -13.32 -14.49 6.49
N MET A 340 -14.46 -14.82 7.10
CA MET A 340 -14.85 -16.22 7.30
C MET A 340 -15.00 -16.94 5.95
N ARG A 341 -15.63 -16.28 4.97
CA ARG A 341 -15.78 -16.82 3.61
C ARG A 341 -14.45 -17.00 2.90
N LEU A 342 -13.52 -16.07 3.06
CA LEU A 342 -12.16 -16.18 2.54
C LEU A 342 -11.49 -17.47 3.04
N GLN A 343 -11.58 -17.74 4.34
CA GLN A 343 -10.88 -18.85 4.96
C GLN A 343 -11.50 -20.22 4.67
N VAL A 344 -12.82 -20.27 4.41
CA VAL A 344 -13.53 -21.51 4.07
C VAL A 344 -13.66 -21.73 2.57
N PHE A 345 -14.28 -20.78 1.87
CA PHE A 345 -14.68 -20.95 0.47
C PHE A 345 -13.54 -20.68 -0.51
N ALA A 346 -12.58 -19.80 -0.20
CA ALA A 346 -11.42 -19.63 -1.09
C ALA A 346 -10.49 -20.86 -1.05
N LYS A 347 -10.37 -21.54 0.11
CA LYS A 347 -9.68 -22.85 0.19
C LYS A 347 -10.40 -23.91 -0.65
N TRP A 348 -11.73 -23.99 -0.57
CA TRP A 348 -12.51 -24.90 -1.42
C TRP A 348 -12.34 -24.55 -2.91
N GLN A 349 -12.38 -23.27 -3.28
CA GLN A 349 -12.12 -22.82 -4.64
C GLN A 349 -10.73 -23.24 -5.15
N SER A 350 -9.69 -23.14 -4.30
CA SER A 350 -8.34 -23.59 -4.65
C SER A 350 -8.29 -25.08 -4.96
N VAL A 351 -8.99 -25.91 -4.17
CA VAL A 351 -9.14 -27.35 -4.45
C VAL A 351 -9.81 -27.59 -5.80
N LEU A 352 -10.86 -26.85 -6.13
CA LEU A 352 -11.55 -26.95 -7.42
C LEU A 352 -10.65 -26.54 -8.59
N VAL A 353 -9.90 -25.44 -8.45
CA VAL A 353 -8.93 -24.99 -9.46
C VAL A 353 -7.84 -26.04 -9.70
N GLN A 354 -7.33 -26.68 -8.65
CA GLN A 354 -6.38 -27.77 -8.77
C GLN A 354 -7.01 -29.03 -9.41
N ALA A 355 -8.24 -29.37 -9.05
CA ALA A 355 -8.99 -30.49 -9.63
C ALA A 355 -9.23 -30.28 -11.14
N LYS A 356 -9.61 -29.06 -11.56
CA LYS A 356 -9.78 -28.68 -12.97
C LYS A 356 -8.50 -28.89 -13.78
N ARG A 357 -7.33 -28.61 -13.21
CA ARG A 357 -6.03 -28.85 -13.87
C ARG A 357 -5.70 -30.34 -14.01
N LYS A 358 -6.25 -31.20 -13.15
CA LYS A 358 -5.98 -32.64 -13.12
C LYS A 358 -6.84 -33.40 -14.12
N SER A 359 -8.17 -33.29 -14.03
CA SER A 359 -9.11 -33.89 -15.00
C SER A 359 -10.55 -33.39 -14.78
N ALA A 360 -11.39 -33.49 -15.82
CA ALA A 360 -12.82 -33.21 -15.72
C ALA A 360 -13.52 -34.13 -14.69
N ALA A 361 -13.18 -35.42 -14.64
CA ALA A 361 -13.77 -36.36 -13.70
C ALA A 361 -13.46 -36.00 -12.23
N THR A 362 -12.21 -35.64 -11.93
CA THR A 362 -11.81 -35.18 -10.58
C THR A 362 -12.50 -33.86 -10.22
N LEU A 363 -12.70 -32.96 -11.17
CA LEU A 363 -13.43 -31.72 -10.95
C LEU A 363 -14.91 -31.98 -10.62
N THR A 364 -15.58 -32.85 -11.38
CA THR A 364 -16.98 -33.24 -11.11
C THR A 364 -17.13 -33.88 -9.74
N GLU A 365 -16.22 -34.77 -9.35
CA GLU A 365 -16.19 -35.36 -8.01
C GLU A 365 -16.08 -34.29 -6.93
N LYS A 366 -15.14 -33.35 -7.07
CA LYS A 366 -14.90 -32.29 -6.08
C LYS A 366 -15.96 -31.19 -6.05
N LEU A 367 -16.69 -30.96 -7.15
CA LEU A 367 -17.83 -30.06 -7.20
C LEU A 367 -19.07 -30.62 -6.49
N ALA A 368 -19.20 -31.95 -6.40
CA ALA A 368 -20.30 -32.61 -5.70
C ALA A 368 -20.09 -32.65 -4.17
N GLU A 369 -18.87 -32.43 -3.69
CA GLU A 369 -18.52 -32.40 -2.28
C GLU A 369 -18.66 -30.98 -1.70
N PRO A 370 -19.28 -30.80 -0.51
CA PRO A 370 -19.25 -29.52 0.20
C PRO A 370 -17.82 -29.20 0.69
N PRO A 371 -17.54 -27.94 1.08
CA PRO A 371 -16.24 -27.59 1.65
C PRO A 371 -15.98 -28.41 2.91
N VAL A 372 -14.74 -28.90 3.04
CA VAL A 372 -14.30 -29.74 4.16
C VAL A 372 -14.40 -29.01 5.51
N GLN A 373 -14.17 -27.70 5.50
CA GLN A 373 -14.19 -26.86 6.69
C GLN A 373 -15.51 -26.09 6.78
N ALA A 374 -16.20 -26.21 7.92
CA ALA A 374 -17.35 -25.37 8.25
C ALA A 374 -16.92 -24.19 9.14
N TYR A 375 -17.80 -23.21 9.35
CA TYR A 375 -17.52 -22.08 10.25
C TYR A 375 -17.25 -22.48 11.71
N ALA A 376 -17.76 -23.62 12.18
CA ALA A 376 -17.38 -24.14 13.48
C ALA A 376 -15.90 -24.53 13.55
N MET A 377 -15.34 -25.10 12.46
CA MET A 377 -13.91 -25.40 12.38
C MET A 377 -13.08 -24.13 12.31
N TYR A 378 -13.57 -23.10 11.61
CA TYR A 378 -12.94 -21.79 11.58
C TYR A 378 -12.78 -21.17 12.98
N GLN A 379 -13.83 -21.24 13.82
CA GLN A 379 -13.75 -20.80 15.22
C GLN A 379 -12.66 -21.57 15.98
N LEU A 380 -12.63 -22.90 15.85
CA LEU A 380 -11.62 -23.73 16.49
C LEU A 380 -10.19 -23.41 16.02
N GLU A 381 -10.00 -23.04 14.76
CA GLU A 381 -8.71 -22.58 14.22
C GLU A 381 -8.28 -21.26 14.87
N ILE A 382 -9.18 -20.27 15.01
CA ILE A 382 -8.89 -19.01 15.72
C ILE A 382 -8.50 -19.25 17.17
N ASP A 383 -9.25 -20.10 17.88
CA ASP A 383 -8.99 -20.42 19.28
C ASP A 383 -7.64 -21.14 19.43
N GLY A 384 -7.33 -22.04 18.49
CA GLY A 384 -6.05 -22.74 18.41
C GLY A 384 -4.89 -21.79 18.18
N LEU A 385 -5.02 -20.86 17.23
CA LEU A 385 -4.02 -19.83 16.96
C LEU A 385 -3.81 -18.89 18.14
N THR A 386 -4.89 -18.44 18.77
CA THR A 386 -4.83 -17.59 19.97
C THR A 386 -4.02 -18.27 21.08
N LYS A 387 -4.29 -19.55 21.35
CA LYS A 387 -3.53 -20.34 22.33
C LYS A 387 -2.07 -20.56 21.92
N ALA A 388 -1.80 -20.72 20.62
CA ALA A 388 -0.43 -20.85 20.10
C ALA A 388 0.37 -19.54 20.29
N LEU A 389 -0.27 -18.39 20.05
CA LEU A 389 0.30 -17.06 20.30
C LEU A 389 0.56 -16.82 21.78
N GLU A 390 -0.39 -17.16 22.66
CA GLU A 390 -0.23 -17.11 24.12
C GLU A 390 0.97 -17.93 24.62
N ASN A 391 1.09 -19.17 24.15
CA ASN A 391 2.23 -20.02 24.50
C ASN A 391 3.56 -19.44 23.98
N THR A 392 3.55 -18.82 22.80
CA THR A 392 4.75 -18.19 22.23
C THR A 392 5.15 -16.95 23.00
N GLN A 393 4.17 -16.13 23.42
CA GLN A 393 4.38 -14.97 24.28
C GLN A 393 5.01 -15.39 25.62
N LEU A 394 4.52 -16.46 26.25
CA LEU A 394 5.12 -17.03 27.46
C LEU A 394 6.58 -17.47 27.24
N CYS A 395 6.90 -18.05 26.09
CA CYS A 395 8.29 -18.40 25.76
C CYS A 395 9.18 -17.16 25.65
N LEU A 396 8.68 -16.11 24.98
CA LEU A 396 9.40 -14.84 24.82
C LEU A 396 9.61 -14.14 26.17
N GLN A 397 8.62 -14.13 27.05
CA GLN A 397 8.76 -13.59 28.42
C GLN A 397 9.87 -14.29 29.20
N HIS A 398 9.97 -15.62 29.08
CA HIS A 398 11.05 -16.35 29.72
C HIS A 398 12.42 -15.97 29.17
N VAL A 399 12.54 -15.82 27.84
CA VAL A 399 13.79 -15.37 27.22
C VAL A 399 14.14 -13.97 27.71
N LEU A 400 13.22 -13.02 27.60
CA LEU A 400 13.43 -11.62 27.99
C LEU A 400 13.72 -11.50 29.49
N LEU A 401 13.13 -12.32 30.37
CA LEU A 401 13.50 -12.35 31.79
C LEU A 401 14.98 -12.65 32.06
N ASN A 402 15.68 -13.30 31.12
CA ASN A 402 17.10 -13.66 31.25
C ASN A 402 18.06 -12.71 30.50
N ILE A 403 17.57 -11.97 29.50
CA ILE A 403 18.42 -11.08 28.68
C ILE A 403 18.07 -9.60 28.83
N GLU A 404 16.80 -9.28 29.07
CA GLU A 404 16.22 -7.94 29.25
C GLU A 404 15.23 -7.94 30.45
N PRO A 405 15.73 -8.19 31.66
CA PRO A 405 14.90 -8.50 32.84
C PRO A 405 14.00 -7.34 33.28
N GLU A 406 14.41 -6.10 33.03
CA GLU A 406 13.62 -4.89 33.34
C GLU A 406 12.30 -4.89 32.58
N TYR A 407 12.39 -4.98 31.24
CA TYR A 407 11.24 -4.99 30.36
C TYR A 407 10.33 -6.18 30.67
N ALA A 408 10.90 -7.39 30.78
CA ALA A 408 10.11 -8.59 31.05
C ALA A 408 9.38 -8.54 32.40
N CYS A 409 10.00 -7.98 33.43
CA CYS A 409 9.33 -7.79 34.73
C CYS A 409 8.17 -6.81 34.62
N ALA A 410 8.34 -5.69 33.91
CA ALA A 410 7.27 -4.72 33.68
C ALA A 410 6.07 -5.38 32.98
N GLU A 411 6.31 -6.16 31.94
CA GLU A 411 5.27 -6.86 31.17
C GLU A 411 4.54 -7.96 31.98
N LEU A 412 5.27 -8.69 32.83
CA LEU A 412 4.66 -9.70 33.71
C LEU A 412 3.82 -9.05 34.81
N LEU A 413 4.25 -7.90 35.34
CA LEU A 413 3.49 -7.15 36.33
C LEU A 413 2.16 -6.65 35.73
N GLN A 414 2.15 -6.18 34.48
CA GLN A 414 0.91 -5.73 33.82
C GLN A 414 -0.18 -6.82 33.73
N GLN A 415 0.18 -8.10 33.83
CA GLN A 415 -0.78 -9.21 33.82
C GLN A 415 -1.40 -9.49 35.19
N LEU A 416 -0.88 -8.88 36.27
CA LEU A 416 -1.41 -9.06 37.61
C LEU A 416 -2.58 -8.12 37.88
N PRO A 417 -3.58 -8.55 38.67
CA PRO A 417 -4.66 -7.67 39.12
C PRO A 417 -4.15 -6.42 39.86
N THR A 418 -4.85 -5.29 39.71
CA THR A 418 -4.48 -3.99 40.30
C THR A 418 -4.18 -4.05 41.80
N ALA A 419 -4.93 -4.86 42.55
CA ALA A 419 -4.71 -5.03 43.99
C ALA A 419 -3.34 -5.65 44.32
N GLN A 420 -2.85 -6.58 43.49
CA GLN A 420 -1.53 -7.19 43.67
C GLN A 420 -0.41 -6.23 43.26
N LEU A 421 -0.64 -5.42 42.21
CA LEU A 421 0.30 -4.38 41.79
C LEU A 421 0.56 -3.34 42.87
N GLN A 422 -0.47 -2.94 43.61
CA GLN A 422 -0.32 -2.01 44.74
C GLN A 422 0.56 -2.58 45.85
N GLN A 423 0.39 -3.87 46.19
CA GLN A 423 1.20 -4.55 47.20
C GLN A 423 2.67 -4.65 46.77
N ILE A 424 2.91 -4.97 45.50
CA ILE A 424 4.27 -5.03 44.93
C ILE A 424 4.91 -3.64 44.93
N GLY A 425 4.16 -2.60 44.53
CA GLY A 425 4.63 -1.22 44.53
C GLY A 425 5.02 -0.71 45.92
N GLN A 426 4.23 -1.02 46.96
CA GLN A 426 4.57 -0.70 48.35
C GLN A 426 5.84 -1.42 48.80
N TRP A 427 5.95 -2.72 48.52
CA TRP A 427 7.14 -3.50 48.87
C TRP A 427 8.40 -2.95 48.20
N LEU A 428 8.32 -2.59 46.91
CA LEU A 428 9.42 -1.96 46.18
C LEU A 428 9.82 -0.62 46.80
N ALA A 429 8.86 0.23 47.15
CA ALA A 429 9.12 1.52 47.80
C ALA A 429 9.82 1.36 49.16
N GLU A 430 9.44 0.36 49.96
CA GLU A 430 10.04 0.08 51.27
C GLU A 430 11.46 -0.49 51.17
N HIS A 431 11.74 -1.32 50.17
CA HIS A 431 12.98 -2.10 50.08
C HIS A 431 14.03 -1.51 49.12
N ARG A 432 13.67 -0.51 48.29
CA ARG A 432 14.55 0.03 47.23
C ARG A 432 14.56 1.56 47.12
N ALA A 433 14.11 2.30 48.16
CA ALA A 433 14.03 3.77 48.13
C ALA A 433 15.33 4.53 47.78
N HIS A 434 16.51 3.89 47.79
CA HIS A 434 17.81 4.55 47.69
C HIS A 434 18.86 3.88 46.79
N GLU A 435 18.50 2.89 45.96
CA GLU A 435 19.47 2.21 45.07
C GLU A 435 19.23 2.53 43.61
N ALA A 436 20.28 2.93 42.89
CA ALA A 436 20.26 3.03 41.43
C ALA A 436 20.20 1.62 40.82
N ILE A 437 19.16 1.35 40.04
CA ILE A 437 18.87 0.03 39.49
C ILE A 437 19.73 -0.19 38.24
N SER A 438 20.66 -1.15 38.29
CA SER A 438 21.40 -1.68 37.12
C SER A 438 20.73 -2.94 36.56
N SER A 439 21.09 -3.41 35.35
CA SER A 439 20.55 -4.66 34.78
C SER A 439 20.85 -5.92 35.64
N GLU A 440 22.00 -5.97 36.31
CA GLU A 440 22.33 -7.02 37.28
C GLU A 440 21.43 -6.96 38.52
N SER A 441 20.99 -5.76 38.91
CA SER A 441 20.07 -5.57 40.02
C SER A 441 18.65 -6.06 39.69
N TRP A 442 18.22 -6.01 38.41
CA TRP A 442 16.93 -6.51 37.95
C TRP A 442 16.80 -8.03 38.02
N HIS A 443 17.86 -8.79 37.72
CA HIS A 443 17.87 -10.25 37.88
C HIS A 443 17.72 -10.68 39.35
N SER A 444 18.35 -9.94 40.26
CA SER A 444 18.19 -10.16 41.70
C SER A 444 16.78 -9.81 42.16
N LEU A 445 16.25 -8.68 41.65
CA LEU A 445 14.91 -8.20 41.96
C LEU A 445 13.82 -9.16 41.48
N SER A 446 13.90 -9.67 40.25
CA SER A 446 12.92 -10.61 39.70
C SER A 446 12.84 -11.91 40.52
N LYS A 447 13.99 -12.40 41.02
CA LYS A 447 14.06 -13.54 41.95
C LYS A 447 13.43 -13.21 43.29
N GLN A 448 13.69 -12.04 43.85
CA GLN A 448 13.08 -11.61 45.12
C GLN A 448 11.56 -11.46 44.98
N LEU A 449 11.09 -10.82 43.90
CA LEU A 449 9.67 -10.69 43.59
C LEU A 449 9.00 -12.07 43.47
N SER A 450 9.65 -13.02 42.79
CA SER A 450 9.16 -14.41 42.67
C SER A 450 9.12 -15.15 44.00
N LEU A 451 9.96 -14.81 44.98
CA LEU A 451 9.91 -15.41 46.32
C LEU A 451 8.81 -14.79 47.20
N GLN A 452 8.60 -13.48 47.08
CA GLN A 452 7.66 -12.74 47.93
C GLN A 452 6.22 -12.80 47.43
N PHE A 453 6.00 -12.84 46.11
CA PHE A 453 4.68 -12.73 45.50
C PHE A 453 4.33 -14.01 44.71
N PRO A 454 3.51 -14.92 45.27
CA PRO A 454 3.11 -16.16 44.59
C PRO A 454 2.48 -15.98 43.20
N PRO A 455 1.65 -14.94 42.94
CA PRO A 455 1.11 -14.70 41.59
C PRO A 455 2.19 -14.37 40.56
N PHE A 456 3.17 -13.53 40.92
CA PHE A 456 4.30 -13.23 40.04
C PHE A 456 5.14 -14.48 39.77
N ARG A 457 5.41 -15.27 40.83
CA ARG A 457 6.10 -16.57 40.70
C ARG A 457 5.38 -17.50 39.73
N HIS A 458 4.05 -17.57 39.81
CA HIS A 458 3.26 -18.42 38.94
C HIS A 458 3.46 -18.05 37.46
N LEU A 459 3.47 -16.75 37.11
CA LEU A 459 3.75 -16.30 35.74
C LEU A 459 5.18 -16.64 35.30
N CYS A 460 6.18 -16.47 36.18
CA CYS A 460 7.56 -16.90 35.92
C CYS A 460 7.67 -18.42 35.69
N ASP A 461 6.94 -19.21 36.47
CA ASP A 461 6.92 -20.67 36.34
C ASP A 461 6.21 -21.12 35.06
N LEU A 462 5.11 -20.45 34.67
CA LEU A 462 4.41 -20.72 33.41
C LEU A 462 5.28 -20.40 32.20
N SER A 463 5.92 -19.23 32.17
CA SER A 463 6.83 -18.83 31.09
C SER A 463 8.00 -19.79 30.94
N ALA A 464 8.62 -20.19 32.07
CA ALA A 464 9.69 -21.20 32.08
C ALA A 464 9.22 -22.58 31.59
N GLN A 465 8.00 -23.00 31.94
CA GLN A 465 7.43 -24.26 31.46
C GLN A 465 7.12 -24.23 29.97
N ALA A 466 6.57 -23.12 29.46
CA ALA A 466 6.29 -22.94 28.04
C ALA A 466 7.58 -23.01 27.22
N PHE A 467 8.63 -22.29 27.65
CA PHE A 467 9.94 -22.29 27.01
C PHE A 467 10.53 -23.71 26.95
N LYS A 468 10.54 -24.45 28.06
CA LYS A 468 11.06 -25.84 28.11
C LYS A 468 10.36 -26.81 27.16
N LYS A 469 9.08 -26.58 26.85
CA LYS A 469 8.29 -27.42 25.94
C LYS A 469 8.43 -27.00 24.48
N ASN A 470 9.00 -25.83 24.21
CA ASN A 470 9.10 -25.28 22.86
C ASN A 470 10.37 -25.79 22.15
N ASN A 471 10.19 -26.38 20.98
CA ASN A 471 11.29 -26.93 20.16
C ASN A 471 11.60 -26.07 18.91
N LYS A 472 10.93 -24.92 18.74
CA LYS A 472 11.15 -24.01 17.60
C LYS A 472 12.54 -23.36 17.67
N ALA A 473 13.08 -22.96 16.52
CA ALA A 473 14.38 -22.27 16.44
C ALA A 473 14.32 -20.93 17.20
N GLY A 474 15.37 -20.60 17.95
CA GLY A 474 15.38 -19.45 18.88
C GLY A 474 14.83 -19.76 20.28
N PHE A 475 14.27 -20.95 20.53
CA PHE A 475 13.76 -21.34 21.86
C PHE A 475 14.42 -22.59 22.45
N LYS A 476 15.41 -23.17 21.76
CA LYS A 476 16.12 -24.38 22.25
C LYS A 476 17.12 -24.10 23.37
N GLN A 477 17.68 -22.90 23.38
CA GLN A 477 18.67 -22.42 24.35
C GLN A 477 18.42 -20.93 24.58
N LEU A 478 18.83 -20.42 25.74
CA LEU A 478 18.75 -19.00 26.02
C LEU A 478 19.73 -18.24 25.09
N PRO A 479 19.30 -17.18 24.41
CA PRO A 479 20.14 -16.36 23.55
C PRO A 479 21.13 -15.50 24.37
N SER A 480 22.10 -14.90 23.67
CA SER A 480 22.97 -13.88 24.29
C SER A 480 22.23 -12.54 24.43
N SER A 481 22.71 -11.67 25.33
CA SER A 481 22.14 -10.32 25.53
C SER A 481 22.19 -9.44 24.27
N GLU A 482 23.17 -9.65 23.39
CA GLU A 482 23.29 -8.94 22.11
C GLU A 482 22.12 -9.21 21.15
N GLN A 483 21.29 -10.23 21.43
CA GLN A 483 20.11 -10.56 20.65
C GLN A 483 18.82 -10.01 21.26
N GLY A 484 18.88 -9.18 22.32
CA GLY A 484 17.69 -8.64 23.01
C GLY A 484 16.65 -8.02 22.07
N ASP A 485 17.09 -7.13 21.18
CA ASP A 485 16.23 -6.37 20.26
C ASP A 485 15.31 -7.25 19.42
N ILE A 486 15.82 -8.37 18.87
CA ILE A 486 15.01 -9.24 18.00
C ILE A 486 13.92 -9.98 18.79
N TYR A 487 14.14 -10.28 20.08
CA TYR A 487 13.14 -10.91 20.94
C TYR A 487 12.13 -9.90 21.48
N LEU A 488 12.55 -8.66 21.73
CA LEU A 488 11.67 -7.55 22.09
C LEU A 488 10.69 -7.24 20.95
N ALA A 489 11.19 -7.03 19.73
CA ALA A 489 10.35 -6.80 18.55
C ALA A 489 9.37 -7.97 18.34
N ALA A 490 9.86 -9.22 18.44
CA ALA A 490 9.00 -10.40 18.32
C ALA A 490 7.91 -10.44 19.40
N PHE A 491 8.21 -10.02 20.64
CA PHE A 491 7.25 -9.97 21.73
C PHE A 491 6.14 -8.94 21.49
N GLU A 492 6.48 -7.75 21.00
CA GLU A 492 5.51 -6.70 20.66
C GLU A 492 4.56 -7.15 19.53
N HIS A 493 5.11 -7.75 18.48
CA HIS A 493 4.30 -8.28 17.38
C HIS A 493 3.39 -9.42 17.84
N ILE A 494 3.90 -10.40 18.61
CA ILE A 494 3.09 -11.53 19.10
C ILE A 494 1.97 -11.05 20.03
N THR A 495 2.25 -10.06 20.89
CA THR A 495 1.24 -9.46 21.78
C THR A 495 0.14 -8.76 20.97
N SER A 496 0.51 -8.06 19.90
CA SER A 496 -0.45 -7.40 18.99
C SER A 496 -1.31 -8.43 18.25
N LEU A 497 -0.70 -9.51 17.74
CA LEU A 497 -1.41 -10.60 17.07
C LEU A 497 -2.37 -11.32 18.02
N GLN A 498 -1.97 -11.56 19.27
CA GLN A 498 -2.84 -12.19 20.26
C GLN A 498 -4.09 -11.34 20.54
N LYS A 499 -3.92 -10.02 20.72
CA LYS A 499 -5.06 -9.10 20.89
C LYS A 499 -5.98 -9.12 19.68
N LEU A 500 -5.41 -9.13 18.47
CA LEU A 500 -6.15 -9.20 17.21
C LEU A 500 -6.98 -10.49 17.12
N THR A 501 -6.37 -11.66 17.34
CA THR A 501 -7.07 -12.94 17.24
C THR A 501 -8.12 -13.13 18.32
N GLN A 502 -7.86 -12.65 19.54
CA GLN A 502 -8.86 -12.66 20.62
C GLN A 502 -10.06 -11.77 20.31
N ALA A 503 -9.83 -10.55 19.82
CA ALA A 503 -10.91 -9.64 19.43
C ALA A 503 -11.72 -10.21 18.26
N HIS A 504 -11.04 -10.79 17.27
CA HIS A 504 -11.67 -11.44 16.13
C HIS A 504 -12.49 -12.67 16.54
N GLY A 505 -11.93 -13.56 17.35
CA GLY A 505 -12.63 -14.74 17.86
C GLY A 505 -13.90 -14.38 18.63
N LYS A 506 -13.85 -13.36 19.49
CA LYS A 506 -15.04 -12.84 20.19
C LYS A 506 -16.08 -12.27 19.22
N ALA A 507 -15.66 -11.60 18.16
CA ALA A 507 -16.59 -11.08 17.15
C ALA A 507 -17.32 -12.22 16.42
N VAL A 508 -16.62 -13.33 16.12
CA VAL A 508 -17.25 -14.53 15.52
C VAL A 508 -18.22 -15.21 16.50
N GLU A 509 -17.87 -15.29 17.79
CA GLU A 509 -18.78 -15.79 18.83
C GLU A 509 -20.06 -14.94 18.91
N GLN A 510 -19.93 -13.62 18.95
CA GLN A 510 -21.07 -12.69 18.97
C GLN A 510 -21.94 -12.80 17.70
N LEU A 511 -21.32 -13.01 16.53
CA LEU A 511 -22.06 -13.26 15.29
C LEU A 511 -22.91 -14.54 15.40
N ALA A 512 -22.36 -15.60 16.01
CA ALA A 512 -23.08 -16.85 16.23
C ALA A 512 -24.31 -16.66 17.13
N GLU A 513 -24.18 -15.88 18.20
CA GLU A 513 -25.25 -15.56 19.14
C GLU A 513 -26.35 -14.72 18.49
N THR A 514 -25.98 -13.67 17.78
CA THR A 514 -26.93 -12.72 17.15
C THR A 514 -27.66 -13.33 15.95
N SER A 515 -26.99 -14.18 15.18
CA SER A 515 -27.56 -14.81 13.97
C SER A 515 -28.17 -16.19 14.24
N GLY A 516 -28.18 -16.64 15.50
CA GLY A 516 -28.76 -17.90 15.98
C GLY A 516 -27.87 -19.14 15.83
N SER A 517 -27.06 -19.26 14.77
CA SER A 517 -26.02 -20.30 14.66
C SER A 517 -25.10 -20.09 13.46
N LEU A 518 -23.79 -20.30 13.63
CA LEU A 518 -22.83 -20.36 12.53
C LEU A 518 -23.18 -21.43 11.48
N SER A 519 -23.82 -22.53 11.89
CA SER A 519 -24.22 -23.58 10.95
C SER A 519 -25.25 -23.08 9.94
N ARG A 520 -26.16 -22.20 10.36
CA ARG A 520 -27.19 -21.65 9.48
C ARG A 520 -26.59 -20.70 8.44
N ILE A 521 -25.68 -19.83 8.88
CA ILE A 521 -24.96 -18.92 7.98
C ILE A 521 -24.13 -19.73 6.98
N PHE A 522 -23.40 -20.73 7.48
CA PHE A 522 -22.61 -21.63 6.65
C PHE A 522 -23.45 -22.33 5.58
N SER A 523 -24.63 -22.89 5.93
CA SER A 523 -25.51 -23.52 4.93
C SER A 523 -25.98 -22.55 3.85
N SER A 524 -26.30 -21.30 4.22
CA SER A 524 -26.66 -20.26 3.25
C SER A 524 -25.51 -19.97 2.29
N ASP A 525 -24.31 -19.77 2.81
CA ASP A 525 -23.14 -19.49 1.99
C ASP A 525 -22.73 -20.70 1.14
N VAL A 526 -22.88 -21.93 1.63
CA VAL A 526 -22.69 -23.14 0.82
C VAL A 526 -23.59 -23.12 -0.40
N CYS A 527 -24.87 -22.75 -0.27
CA CYS A 527 -25.76 -22.63 -1.44
C CYS A 527 -25.25 -21.60 -2.45
N ILE A 528 -24.83 -20.43 -1.97
CA ILE A 528 -24.33 -19.33 -2.82
C ILE A 528 -23.06 -19.75 -3.58
N PHE A 529 -22.05 -20.25 -2.86
CA PHE A 529 -20.77 -20.63 -3.43
C PHE A 529 -20.89 -21.88 -4.30
N SER A 530 -21.68 -22.89 -3.90
CA SER A 530 -21.93 -24.08 -4.73
C SER A 530 -22.53 -23.71 -6.07
N HIS A 531 -23.56 -22.86 -6.08
CA HIS A 531 -24.18 -22.40 -7.31
C HIS A 531 -23.18 -21.68 -8.22
N ARG A 532 -22.38 -20.78 -7.65
CA ARG A 532 -21.39 -20.01 -8.40
C ARG A 532 -20.25 -20.88 -8.92
N PHE A 533 -19.74 -21.81 -8.13
CA PHE A 533 -18.69 -22.75 -8.54
C PHE A 533 -19.16 -23.69 -9.63
N ASN A 534 -20.40 -24.17 -9.59
CA ASN A 534 -20.98 -24.92 -10.71
C ASN A 534 -21.06 -24.07 -11.98
N THR A 535 -21.39 -22.79 -11.88
CA THR A 535 -21.40 -21.88 -13.04
C THR A 535 -20.00 -21.66 -13.62
N LEU A 536 -19.00 -21.43 -12.76
CA LEU A 536 -17.61 -21.13 -13.18
C LEU A 536 -16.84 -22.36 -13.67
N TYR A 537 -17.12 -23.54 -13.11
CA TYR A 537 -16.32 -24.74 -13.31
C TYR A 537 -17.09 -25.94 -13.86
N GLY A 538 -18.43 -25.97 -13.71
CA GLY A 538 -19.26 -27.08 -14.13
C GLY A 538 -19.49 -27.14 -15.64
N ASP A 539 -19.66 -25.98 -16.29
CA ASP A 539 -19.98 -25.90 -17.73
C ASP A 539 -18.85 -25.25 -18.54
N HIS A 540 -17.75 -25.97 -18.71
CA HIS A 540 -16.83 -25.85 -19.85
C HIS A 540 -15.86 -27.03 -19.82
N HIS A 541 -16.26 -28.16 -20.44
CA HIS A 541 -15.44 -29.14 -21.20
C HIS A 541 -16.25 -30.44 -21.41
N ALA A 542 -17.37 -30.32 -22.12
CA ALA A 542 -17.92 -31.38 -22.96
C ALA A 542 -17.76 -30.91 -24.42
N SER A 543 -16.51 -30.81 -24.88
CA SER A 543 -16.14 -30.65 -26.28
C SER A 543 -14.70 -31.08 -26.47
#